data_AF-A0A7C5DLV0-F1
#
_entry.id   AF-A0A7C5DLV0-F1
#
_cell.length_a   1.000
_cell.length_b   1.000
_cell.length_c   1.000
_cell.angle_alpha   90.00
_cell.angle_beta   90.00
_cell.angle_gamma   90.00
#
_symmetry.space_group_name_H-M   'P 1'
#
loop_
_entity.id
_entity.type
_entity.pdbx_description
1 polymer ?
#
loop_
_entity_poly.entity_id
_entity_poly.type
_entity_poly.pdbx_seq_one_letter_code
_entity_poly.pdbx_strand_id
1 'polypeptide(L)'
;MMEVLSQFPQLWPDNRFLEMIEVIQSKADKNGKYTSESIWTKWKGWEFCQKREPSRWVTFCALSIERRNPAMRKGNAAIRN
;
A
#
# COMPACT_ATOMS: atom_id res chain seq x y z
N MET A 1 4.17 5.82 7.54
CA MET A 1 3.21 6.91 7.80
C MET A 1 1.77 6.47 7.53
N MET A 2 1.43 6.06 6.30
CA MET A 2 0.05 5.67 5.94
C MET A 2 -0.55 4.55 6.79
N GLU A 3 0.25 3.57 7.21
CA GLU A 3 -0.19 2.51 8.12
C GLU A 3 -0.74 3.05 9.46
N VAL A 4 -0.13 4.12 9.98
CA VAL A 4 -0.57 4.77 11.22
C VAL A 4 -1.78 5.65 10.95
N LEU A 5 -1.72 6.50 9.92
CA LEU A 5 -2.82 7.41 9.57
C LEU A 5 -4.12 6.65 9.25
N SER A 6 -4.03 5.46 8.64
CA SER A 6 -5.19 4.62 8.33
C SER A 6 -6.01 4.19 9.55
N GLN A 7 -5.42 4.23 10.75
CA GLN A 7 -6.08 3.84 12.00
C GLN A 7 -6.98 4.94 12.57
N PHE A 8 -6.98 6.14 11.99
CA PHE A 8 -7.77 7.29 12.44
C PHE A 8 -8.90 7.56 11.44
N PRO A 9 -10.14 7.10 11.70
CA PRO A 9 -11.25 7.25 10.76
C PRO A 9 -11.59 8.70 10.42
N GLN A 10 -11.24 9.65 11.30
CA GLN A 10 -11.47 11.07 11.09
C GLN A 10 -10.67 11.63 9.90
N LEU A 11 -9.58 10.96 9.50
CA LEU A 11 -8.72 11.37 8.39
C LEU A 11 -9.14 10.76 7.04
N TRP A 12 -10.02 9.77 7.02
CA TRP A 12 -10.43 9.11 5.78
C TRP A 12 -11.10 10.02 4.73
N PRO A 13 -11.88 11.05 5.09
CA PRO A 13 -12.44 11.97 4.10
C PRO A 13 -11.46 13.10 3.71
N ASP A 14 -10.27 13.20 4.32
CA ASP A 14 -9.30 14.23 3.98
C ASP A 14 -8.73 13.98 2.57
N ASN A 15 -8.77 14.99 1.70
CA ASN A 15 -8.30 14.87 0.32
C ASN A 15 -6.84 14.42 0.22
N ARG A 16 -5.97 14.87 1.13
CA ARG A 16 -4.55 14.48 1.13
C ARG A 16 -4.40 13.01 1.50
N PHE A 17 -5.27 12.50 2.38
CA PHE A 17 -5.30 11.09 2.70
C PHE A 17 -5.71 10.26 1.47
N LEU A 18 -6.73 10.71 0.74
CA LEU A 18 -7.17 10.07 -0.51
C LEU A 18 -6.08 10.09 -1.59
N GLU A 19 -5.41 11.22 -1.81
CA GLU A 19 -4.29 11.34 -2.75
C GLU A 19 -3.15 10.36 -2.42
N MET A 20 -2.77 10.26 -1.14
CA MET A 20 -1.73 9.30 -0.72
C MET A 20 -2.14 7.84 -0.99
N ILE A 21 -3.43 7.54 -0.94
CA ILE A 21 -3.96 6.21 -1.24
C ILE A 21 -3.94 5.93 -2.74
N GLU A 22 -4.33 6.88 -3.57
CA GLU A 22 -4.21 6.76 -5.03
C GLU A 22 -2.75 6.51 -5.46
N VAL A 23 -1.81 7.22 -4.83
CA VAL A 23 -0.37 7.01 -5.06
C VAL A 23 0.07 5.60 -4.64
N ILE A 24 -0.46 5.06 -3.52
CA ILE A 24 -0.17 3.67 -3.14
C ILE A 24 -0.78 2.72 -4.18
N GLN A 25 -2.06 2.86 -4.52
CA GLN A 25 -2.76 1.94 -5.43
C GLN A 25 -2.14 1.91 -6.83
N SER A 26 -1.68 3.04 -7.35
CA SER A 26 -1.00 3.09 -8.66
C SER A 26 0.32 2.31 -8.70
N LYS A 27 0.88 1.92 -7.55
CA LYS A 27 2.12 1.14 -7.44
C LYS A 27 1.91 -0.36 -7.30
N ALA A 28 0.66 -0.82 -7.19
CA ALA A 28 0.38 -2.25 -7.20
C ALA A 28 0.71 -2.85 -8.57
N ASP A 29 1.27 -4.06 -8.56
CA ASP A 29 1.39 -4.86 -9.77
C ASP A 29 0.03 -5.45 -10.20
N LYS A 30 0.02 -6.15 -11.33
CA LYS A 30 -1.17 -6.84 -11.86
C LYS A 30 -1.82 -7.85 -10.90
N ASN A 31 -1.10 -8.29 -9.87
CA ASN A 31 -1.58 -9.23 -8.85
C ASN A 31 -1.96 -8.51 -7.53
N GLY A 32 -1.89 -7.17 -7.49
CA GLY A 32 -2.12 -6.37 -6.29
C GLY A 32 -0.98 -6.47 -5.26
N LYS A 33 0.25 -6.77 -5.70
CA LYS A 33 1.44 -6.84 -4.85
C LYS A 33 2.34 -5.63 -5.05
N TYR A 34 3.19 -5.37 -4.06
CA TYR A 34 3.98 -4.15 -3.99
C TYR A 34 5.47 -4.44 -3.88
N THR A 35 6.27 -3.71 -4.65
CA THR A 35 7.74 -3.81 -4.64
C THR A 35 8.33 -2.56 -3.98
N SER A 36 9.36 -2.74 -3.15
CA SER A 36 10.08 -1.60 -2.56
C SER A 36 10.77 -0.78 -3.66
N GLU A 37 10.39 0.49 -3.79
CA GLU A 37 11.05 1.40 -4.75
C GLU A 37 12.36 1.98 -4.22
N SER A 38 12.54 2.03 -2.91
CA SER A 38 13.75 2.49 -2.24
C SER A 38 14.21 1.44 -1.24
N ILE A 39 15.50 1.14 -1.25
CA ILE A 39 16.10 0.13 -0.37
C ILE A 39 17.28 0.76 0.35
N TRP A 40 17.40 0.48 1.64
CA TRP A 40 18.57 0.87 2.39
C TRP A 40 19.55 -0.31 2.46
N THR A 41 20.71 -0.15 1.83
CA THR A 41 21.71 -1.22 1.68
C THR A 41 22.30 -1.70 2.99
N LYS A 42 22.22 -0.91 4.07
CA LYS A 42 22.60 -1.35 5.42
C LYS A 42 21.80 -2.56 5.93
N TRP A 43 20.62 -2.80 5.39
CA TRP A 43 19.71 -3.90 5.77
C TRP A 43 19.61 -4.96 4.67
N LYS A 44 20.61 -5.02 3.78
CA LYS A 44 20.65 -6.00 2.68
C LYS A 44 20.51 -7.42 3.23
N GLY A 45 19.61 -8.20 2.61
CA GLY A 45 19.26 -9.56 3.04
C GLY A 45 17.93 -9.64 3.77
N TRP A 46 17.38 -8.52 4.25
CA TRP A 46 16.00 -8.45 4.69
C TRP A 46 15.04 -8.46 3.51
N GLU A 47 13.86 -9.07 3.70
CA GLU A 47 12.89 -9.37 2.63
C GLU A 47 12.46 -8.13 1.82
N PHE A 48 12.33 -6.98 2.46
CA PHE A 48 11.93 -5.71 1.84
C PHE A 48 13.10 -4.90 1.28
N CYS A 49 14.35 -5.34 1.46
CA CYS A 49 15.56 -4.66 0.98
C CYS A 49 16.00 -5.13 -0.41
N GLN A 50 15.02 -5.36 -1.29
CA GLN A 50 15.22 -5.71 -2.69
C GLN A 50 14.13 -5.05 -3.56
N LYS A 51 14.41 -4.90 -4.86
CA LYS A 51 13.48 -4.30 -5.84
C LYS A 51 13.12 -5.25 -7.00
N ARG A 52 13.52 -6.52 -6.90
CA ARG A 52 13.42 -7.52 -7.97
C ARG A 52 12.08 -8.24 -7.95
N GLU A 53 11.52 -8.45 -6.77
CA GLU A 53 10.25 -9.13 -6.55
C GLU A 53 9.36 -8.33 -5.59
N PRO A 54 8.05 -8.56 -5.59
CA PRO A 54 7.17 -7.91 -4.63
C PRO A 54 7.51 -8.29 -3.19
N SER A 55 7.59 -7.31 -2.30
CA SER A 55 7.80 -7.54 -0.87
C SER A 55 6.50 -7.97 -0.22
N ARG A 56 6.55 -9.10 0.50
CA ARG A 56 5.47 -9.61 1.33
C ARG A 56 5.09 -8.62 2.42
N TRP A 57 6.08 -8.00 3.07
CA TRP A 57 5.83 -7.04 4.13
C TRP A 57 5.16 -5.76 3.62
N VAL A 58 5.69 -5.18 2.54
CA VAL A 58 5.09 -3.97 1.94
C VAL A 58 3.68 -4.27 1.43
N THR A 59 3.48 -5.45 0.82
CA THR A 59 2.15 -5.89 0.37
C THR A 59 1.19 -6.05 1.54
N PHE A 60 1.62 -6.67 2.63
CA PHE A 60 0.80 -6.81 3.84
C PHE A 60 0.37 -5.44 4.40
N CYS A 61 1.28 -4.47 4.42
CA CYS A 61 0.98 -3.12 4.88
C CYS A 61 -0.07 -2.42 4.00
N ALA A 62 0.09 -2.48 2.68
CA ALA A 62 -0.88 -1.90 1.74
C ALA A 62 -2.28 -2.52 1.92
N LEU A 63 -2.36 -3.86 1.97
CA LEU A 63 -3.63 -4.57 2.18
C LEU A 63 -4.25 -4.28 3.55
N SER A 64 -3.42 -4.06 4.57
CA SER A 64 -3.90 -3.70 5.91
C SER A 64 -4.55 -2.31 5.92
N ILE A 65 -3.96 -1.34 5.21
CA ILE A 65 -4.54 -0.01 5.01
C ILE A 65 -5.89 -0.12 4.29
N GLU A 66 -5.94 -0.85 3.19
CA GLU A 66 -7.17 -1.04 2.41
C GLU A 66 -8.29 -1.71 3.22
N ARG A 67 -7.94 -2.70 4.05
CA ARG A 67 -8.91 -3.38 4.91
C ARG A 67 -9.54 -2.45 5.94
N ARG A 68 -8.79 -1.47 6.44
CA ARG A 68 -9.26 -0.55 7.49
C ARG A 68 -10.23 0.49 6.95
N ASN A 69 -10.06 0.95 5.70
CA ASN A 69 -10.95 1.92 5.09
C ASN A 69 -11.94 1.27 4.10
N PRO A 70 -13.23 1.12 4.45
CA PRO A 70 -14.23 0.48 3.59
C PRO A 70 -14.45 1.19 2.25
N ALA A 71 -14.10 2.48 2.12
CA ALA A 71 -14.20 3.22 0.86
C ALA A 71 -13.19 2.69 -0.19
N MET A 72 -12.04 2.17 0.24
CA MET A 72 -11.01 1.64 -0.67
C MET A 72 -11.42 0.30 -1.30
N ARG A 73 -12.33 -0.46 -0.68
CA ARG A 73 -12.71 -1.80 -1.14
C ARG A 73 -13.55 -1.78 -2.43
N LYS A 74 -14.18 -0.64 -2.76
CA LYS A 74 -15.04 -0.50 -3.94
C LYS A 74 -14.26 -0.27 -5.25
N GLY A 75 -13.08 0.35 -5.18
CA GLY A 75 -12.23 0.57 -6.37
C GLY A 75 -11.63 -0.72 -6.93
N ASN A 76 -11.14 -1.60 -6.08
CA ASN A 76 -10.51 -2.87 -6.48
C ASN A 76 -11.50 -3.94 -7.00
N ALA A 77 -12.81 -3.81 -6.76
CA ALA A 77 -13.82 -4.72 -7.30
C ALA A 77 -14.16 -4.44 -8.77
N ALA A 78 -14.00 -3.18 -9.22
CA ALA A 78 -14.32 -2.77 -10.59
C ALA A 78 -13.21 -3.11 -11.61
N ILE A 79 -11.98 -3.34 -11.15
CA ILE A 79 -10.79 -3.58 -12.00
C ILE A 79 -10.51 -5.10 -12.14
N ARG A 80 -11.37 -5.97 -11.58
CA ARG A 80 -11.22 -7.43 -11.55
C ARG A 80 -12.13 -8.21 -12.52
N ASN A 81 -12.80 -7.53 -13.45
CA ASN A 81 -13.57 -8.15 -14.53
C ASN A 81 -12.93 -7.88 -15.89
#